data_AF-A0A966J1F4-F1
#
_entry.id   AF-A0A966J1F4-F1
#
_cell.length_a   1.000
_cell.length_b   1.000
_cell.length_c   1.000
_cell.angle_alpha   90.00
_cell.angle_beta   90.00
_cell.angle_gamma   90.00
#
_symmetry.space_group_name_H-M   'P 1'
#
loop_
_entity.id
_entity.type
_entity.pdbx_description
1 polymer ?
#
loop_
_entity_poly.entity_id
_entity_poly.type
_entity_poly.pdbx_seq_one_letter_code
_entity_poly.pdbx_strand_id
1 'polypeptide(L)'
;ALSDGMRSRMLDALMAHDDFGDGTAALRSAMRTHTFPTGAEPLRLHPIVQSFDARARRAGWHVLQSWDYVTHRFAPEITPVLMLDRFALGDTPVDRQRNALSVLLDHYFVSLLGLVVVRAWDEGDANDNLDRAATLLHALQRHDSSTCRFVDDVETLLLTAISHYHPDEQIYERIARRFDVLTDVRRRRMAVACAAVLGGHLRWGLRHMYRRDVSLMQADNVVDYPFVVYGVLNLLRDFEAERSAGVGGLEHARTVEALLNGLSADPTFAIGRTPRWLRSHRDEHEELRERLLDNREALLAALATHQPSARSYSPLGFDANFLCNAVVAMIGAALAEPGVRPSLNALFTGLSPHDAAGVDAEQQARAMMHYAMSNRIGTGAPLVVYDPYEAAHAFNMTNAALRNAAVSTR
;
A
#
# COMPACT_ATOMS: atom_id res chain seq x y z
N ALA A 1 -17.84 -4.39 -16.38
CA ALA A 1 -16.78 -3.35 -16.44
C ALA A 1 -15.41 -3.96 -16.72
N LEU A 2 -14.98 -4.93 -15.91
CA LEU A 2 -13.67 -5.60 -16.03
C LEU A 2 -13.70 -6.90 -16.86
N SER A 3 -14.79 -7.11 -17.61
CA SER A 3 -14.94 -8.22 -18.55
C SER A 3 -14.18 -7.95 -19.84
N ASP A 4 -13.82 -9.02 -20.56
CA ASP A 4 -13.02 -8.94 -21.78
C ASP A 4 -13.55 -7.91 -22.80
N GLY A 5 -12.63 -7.10 -23.32
CA GLY A 5 -12.86 -6.09 -24.36
C GLY A 5 -13.55 -4.80 -23.90
N MET A 6 -14.21 -4.75 -22.74
CA MET A 6 -14.91 -3.51 -22.30
C MET A 6 -13.94 -2.36 -22.10
N ARG A 7 -12.78 -2.63 -21.50
CA ARG A 7 -11.70 -1.66 -21.33
C ARG A 7 -11.17 -1.14 -22.66
N SER A 8 -10.89 -2.02 -23.62
CA SER A 8 -10.45 -1.59 -24.96
C SER A 8 -11.50 -0.68 -25.59
N ARG A 9 -12.78 -1.05 -25.54
CA ARG A 9 -13.87 -0.21 -26.07
C ARG A 9 -13.94 1.17 -25.41
N MET A 10 -13.68 1.27 -24.10
CA MET A 10 -13.60 2.57 -23.42
C MET A 10 -12.43 3.40 -23.95
N LEU A 11 -11.24 2.80 -24.09
CA LEU A 11 -10.07 3.48 -24.64
C LEU A 11 -10.26 3.85 -26.11
N ASP A 12 -10.85 2.98 -26.92
CA ASP A 12 -11.13 3.21 -28.34
C ASP A 12 -12.11 4.38 -28.51
N ALA A 13 -13.15 4.44 -27.70
CA ALA A 13 -14.10 5.56 -27.70
C ALA A 13 -13.43 6.89 -27.28
N LEU A 14 -12.52 6.87 -26.31
CA LEU A 14 -11.77 8.07 -25.88
C LEU A 14 -10.74 8.52 -26.93
N MET A 15 -10.11 7.57 -27.63
CA MET A 15 -9.14 7.84 -28.71
C MET A 15 -9.81 8.27 -30.03
N ALA A 16 -11.12 8.08 -30.18
CA ALA A 16 -11.86 8.46 -31.38
C ALA A 16 -12.21 9.95 -31.46
N HIS A 17 -11.86 10.74 -30.43
CA HIS A 17 -11.97 12.19 -30.47
C HIS A 17 -10.93 12.81 -31.41
N ASP A 18 -11.28 13.94 -32.02
CA ASP A 18 -10.42 14.64 -33.00
C ASP A 18 -9.11 15.15 -32.38
N ASP A 19 -9.15 15.54 -31.10
CA ASP A 19 -8.00 15.98 -30.31
C ASP A 19 -7.83 15.14 -29.03
N PHE A 20 -6.58 14.93 -28.63
CA PHE A 20 -6.27 14.16 -27.42
C PHE A 20 -6.75 14.87 -26.15
N GLY A 21 -6.71 16.20 -26.12
CA GLY A 21 -7.27 17.01 -25.06
C GLY A 21 -8.76 16.74 -24.87
N ASP A 22 -9.52 16.64 -25.95
CA ASP A 22 -10.95 16.28 -25.90
C ASP A 22 -11.18 14.88 -25.33
N GLY A 23 -10.36 13.90 -25.72
CA GLY A 23 -10.37 12.55 -25.14
C GLY A 23 -10.08 12.55 -23.63
N THR A 24 -9.13 13.37 -23.17
CA THR A 24 -8.84 13.49 -21.72
C THR A 24 -9.96 14.19 -20.96
N ALA A 25 -10.59 15.21 -21.55
CA ALA A 25 -11.76 15.88 -20.98
C ALA A 25 -12.98 14.93 -20.90
N ALA A 26 -13.16 14.07 -21.91
CA ALA A 26 -14.17 13.02 -21.92
C ALA A 26 -13.91 11.99 -20.82
N LEU A 27 -12.66 11.54 -20.64
CA LEU A 27 -12.28 10.63 -19.54
C LEU A 27 -12.57 11.28 -18.18
N ARG A 28 -12.20 12.54 -18.00
CA ARG A 28 -12.46 13.30 -16.78
C ARG A 28 -13.96 13.38 -16.47
N SER A 29 -14.79 13.68 -17.47
CA SER A 29 -16.25 13.69 -17.33
C SER A 29 -16.82 12.30 -17.01
N ALA A 30 -16.30 11.25 -17.65
CA ALA A 30 -16.71 9.88 -17.41
C ALA A 30 -16.41 9.42 -15.97
N MET A 31 -15.23 9.78 -15.44
CA MET A 31 -14.87 9.49 -14.05
C MET A 31 -15.78 10.22 -13.05
N ARG A 32 -16.07 11.50 -13.29
CA ARG A 32 -16.99 12.30 -12.44
C ARG A 32 -18.41 11.75 -12.42
N THR A 33 -18.93 11.36 -13.58
CA THR A 33 -20.31 10.85 -13.70
C THR A 33 -20.39 9.34 -13.47
N HIS A 34 -19.26 8.66 -13.28
CA HIS A 34 -19.14 7.20 -13.26
C HIS A 34 -19.82 6.53 -14.48
N THR A 35 -19.75 7.18 -15.64
CA THR A 35 -20.39 6.72 -16.88
C THR A 35 -19.41 6.80 -18.05
N PHE A 36 -19.03 5.65 -18.60
CA PHE A 36 -17.97 5.57 -19.61
C PHE A 36 -18.53 5.33 -21.01
N PRO A 37 -18.02 6.06 -22.04
CA PRO A 37 -18.34 5.77 -23.42
C PRO A 37 -17.71 4.45 -23.84
N THR A 38 -18.38 3.70 -24.72
CA THR A 38 -17.92 2.37 -25.18
C THR A 38 -18.05 2.21 -26.70
N GLY A 39 -18.45 3.27 -27.42
CA GLY A 39 -18.87 3.22 -28.82
C GLY A 39 -20.26 2.58 -29.05
N ALA A 40 -20.87 2.01 -28.01
CA ALA A 40 -22.22 1.46 -28.00
C ALA A 40 -22.99 1.99 -26.78
N GLU A 41 -23.71 1.12 -26.05
CA GLU A 41 -24.35 1.52 -24.79
C GLU A 41 -23.30 1.91 -23.73
N PRO A 42 -23.39 3.11 -23.12
CA PRO A 42 -22.45 3.55 -22.11
C PRO A 42 -22.44 2.63 -20.89
N LEU A 43 -21.24 2.36 -20.35
CA LEU A 43 -21.09 1.64 -19.09
C LEU A 43 -21.44 2.58 -17.93
N ARG A 44 -22.55 2.30 -17.24
CA ARG A 44 -23.04 3.11 -16.11
C ARG A 44 -22.69 2.44 -14.77
N LEU A 45 -21.79 3.05 -14.01
CA LEU A 45 -21.38 2.59 -12.67
C LEU A 45 -21.95 3.46 -11.54
N HIS A 46 -22.51 4.63 -11.87
CA HIS A 46 -22.98 5.62 -10.91
C HIS A 46 -23.82 5.06 -9.75
N PRO A 47 -24.86 4.23 -9.98
CA PRO A 47 -25.70 3.76 -8.87
C PRO A 47 -24.92 2.94 -7.83
N ILE A 48 -24.00 2.10 -8.30
CA ILE A 48 -23.18 1.24 -7.44
C ILE A 48 -22.16 2.10 -6.68
N VAL A 49 -21.46 2.99 -7.40
CA VAL A 49 -20.43 3.85 -6.79
C VAL A 49 -21.05 4.77 -5.74
N GLN A 50 -22.16 5.43 -6.06
CA GLN A 50 -22.88 6.31 -5.14
C GLN A 50 -23.32 5.57 -3.88
N SER A 51 -23.87 4.35 -4.02
CA SER A 51 -24.33 3.54 -2.89
C SER A 51 -23.18 3.12 -1.97
N PHE A 52 -22.08 2.63 -2.53
CA PHE A 52 -20.91 2.21 -1.75
C PHE A 52 -20.20 3.40 -1.11
N ASP A 53 -19.99 4.49 -1.85
CA ASP A 53 -19.32 5.69 -1.36
C ASP A 53 -20.10 6.37 -0.23
N ALA A 54 -21.42 6.51 -0.38
CA ALA A 54 -22.26 7.06 0.69
C ALA A 54 -22.21 6.20 1.96
N ARG A 55 -22.16 4.87 1.83
CA ARG A 55 -22.00 3.96 2.96
C ARG A 55 -20.62 4.05 3.61
N ALA A 56 -19.56 4.14 2.80
CA ALA A 56 -18.19 4.32 3.28
C ALA A 56 -18.06 5.64 4.07
N ARG A 57 -18.54 6.75 3.51
CA ARG A 57 -18.50 8.07 4.18
C ARG A 57 -19.32 8.11 5.46
N ARG A 58 -20.49 7.46 5.51
CA ARG A 58 -21.27 7.32 6.77
C ARG A 58 -20.54 6.53 7.84
N ALA A 59 -19.63 5.63 7.44
CA ALA A 59 -18.76 4.90 8.35
C ALA A 59 -17.45 5.63 8.66
N GLY A 60 -17.27 6.86 8.15
CA GLY A 60 -16.08 7.71 8.32
C GLY A 60 -14.98 7.51 7.28
N TRP A 61 -15.16 6.62 6.31
CA TRP A 61 -14.18 6.35 5.26
C TRP A 61 -14.36 7.23 4.03
N HIS A 62 -13.35 8.04 3.73
CA HIS A 62 -13.29 8.86 2.52
C HIS A 62 -12.38 8.21 1.46
N VAL A 63 -12.82 7.09 0.90
CA VAL A 63 -11.98 6.27 0.00
C VAL A 63 -11.71 6.97 -1.34
N LEU A 64 -12.72 7.63 -1.90
CA LEU A 64 -12.61 8.29 -3.20
C LEU A 64 -12.21 9.77 -3.10
N GLN A 65 -12.15 10.35 -1.90
CA GLN A 65 -11.85 11.77 -1.71
C GLN A 65 -10.44 11.95 -1.14
N SER A 66 -9.77 13.02 -1.55
CA SER A 66 -8.50 13.43 -0.96
C SER A 66 -8.72 14.58 0.01
N TRP A 67 -7.97 14.62 1.10
CA TRP A 67 -7.96 15.74 2.04
C TRP A 67 -7.02 16.83 1.53
N ASP A 68 -7.55 18.06 1.39
CA ASP A 68 -6.75 19.24 1.09
C ASP A 68 -6.22 19.84 2.39
N TYR A 69 -4.91 19.72 2.59
CA TYR A 69 -4.21 20.24 3.78
C TYR A 69 -4.08 21.76 3.80
N VAL A 70 -4.34 22.47 2.70
CA VAL A 70 -4.34 23.94 2.66
C VAL A 70 -5.70 24.48 3.09
N THR A 71 -6.79 23.92 2.54
CA THR A 71 -8.15 24.39 2.84
C THR A 71 -8.79 23.67 4.04
N HIS A 72 -8.16 22.61 4.55
CA HIS A 72 -8.66 21.73 5.60
C HIS A 72 -10.07 21.20 5.29
N ARG A 73 -10.27 20.77 4.04
CA ARG A 73 -11.53 20.20 3.54
C ARG A 73 -11.23 19.05 2.60
N PHE A 74 -12.20 18.16 2.43
CA PHE A 74 -12.13 17.20 1.33
C PHE A 74 -12.23 17.94 0.00
N ALA A 75 -11.37 17.53 -0.94
CA ALA A 75 -11.41 18.03 -2.30
C ALA A 75 -12.80 17.81 -2.93
N PRO A 76 -13.26 18.76 -3.77
CA PRO A 76 -14.57 18.64 -4.42
C PRO A 76 -14.61 17.50 -5.45
N GLU A 77 -13.45 17.07 -5.94
CA GLU A 77 -13.31 15.99 -6.92
C GLU A 77 -12.80 14.71 -6.27
N ILE A 78 -13.13 13.59 -6.91
CA ILE A 78 -12.59 12.29 -6.52
C ILE A 78 -11.10 12.18 -6.90
N THR A 79 -10.34 11.40 -6.14
CA THR A 79 -8.89 11.19 -6.34
C THR A 79 -8.52 10.82 -7.78
N PRO A 80 -9.23 9.94 -8.50
CA PRO A 80 -8.91 9.66 -9.91
C PRO A 80 -8.99 10.88 -10.83
N VAL A 81 -9.94 11.79 -10.61
CA VAL A 81 -10.08 13.04 -11.37
C VAL A 81 -8.95 14.00 -11.01
N LEU A 82 -8.63 14.14 -9.72
CA LEU A 82 -7.48 14.93 -9.28
C LEU A 82 -6.17 14.40 -9.88
N MET A 83 -6.05 13.09 -10.05
CA MET A 83 -4.86 12.47 -10.64
C MET A 83 -4.75 12.77 -12.13
N LEU A 84 -5.86 12.68 -12.87
CA LEU A 84 -5.92 13.11 -14.27
C LEU A 84 -5.53 14.58 -14.42
N ASP A 85 -6.11 15.45 -13.58
CA ASP A 85 -5.85 16.90 -13.61
C ASP A 85 -4.38 17.21 -13.26
N ARG A 86 -3.78 16.46 -12.32
CA ARG A 86 -2.38 16.61 -11.90
C ARG A 86 -1.38 16.32 -13.02
N PHE A 87 -1.64 15.31 -13.85
CA PHE A 87 -0.69 14.87 -14.87
C PHE A 87 -0.81 15.61 -16.21
N ALA A 88 -1.81 16.48 -16.38
CA ALA A 88 -1.94 17.44 -17.48
C ALA A 88 -1.42 16.90 -18.82
N LEU A 89 -2.11 15.91 -19.39
CA LEU A 89 -1.60 15.07 -20.48
C LEU A 89 -1.43 15.77 -21.85
N GLY A 90 -1.53 17.10 -21.94
CA GLY A 90 -1.54 17.86 -23.19
C GLY A 90 -0.30 17.66 -24.06
N ASP A 91 0.87 17.44 -23.45
CA ASP A 91 2.14 17.24 -24.17
C ASP A 91 2.50 15.75 -24.38
N THR A 92 1.54 14.83 -24.20
CA THR A 92 1.80 13.39 -24.35
C THR A 92 2.02 13.03 -25.82
N PRO A 93 3.16 12.42 -26.20
CA PRO A 93 3.42 11.98 -27.56
C PRO A 93 2.36 10.98 -28.06
N VAL A 94 2.02 11.05 -29.35
CA VAL A 94 0.93 10.28 -29.98
C VAL A 94 1.04 8.77 -29.71
N ASP A 95 2.25 8.22 -29.79
CA ASP A 95 2.53 6.80 -29.53
C ASP A 95 2.31 6.38 -28.07
N ARG A 96 2.22 7.35 -27.15
CA ARG A 96 2.02 7.14 -25.70
C ARG A 96 0.63 7.52 -25.19
N GLN A 97 -0.18 8.22 -25.98
CA GLN A 97 -1.50 8.72 -25.60
C GLN A 97 -2.44 7.63 -25.08
N ARG A 98 -2.55 6.52 -25.82
CA ARG A 98 -3.39 5.37 -25.41
C ARG A 98 -2.94 4.79 -24.07
N ASN A 99 -1.63 4.62 -23.88
CA ASN A 99 -1.07 4.12 -22.63
C ASN A 99 -1.37 5.07 -21.46
N ALA A 100 -1.25 6.39 -21.67
CA ALA A 100 -1.55 7.39 -20.65
C ALA A 100 -3.01 7.33 -20.17
N LEU A 101 -3.98 7.26 -21.11
CA LEU A 101 -5.39 7.07 -20.76
C LEU A 101 -5.61 5.73 -20.03
N SER A 102 -4.92 4.68 -20.46
CA SER A 102 -4.99 3.35 -19.88
C SER A 102 -4.57 3.32 -18.40
N VAL A 103 -3.44 3.96 -18.06
CA VAL A 103 -2.94 4.06 -16.68
C VAL A 103 -3.92 4.81 -15.77
N LEU A 104 -4.45 5.93 -16.23
CA LEU A 104 -5.41 6.73 -15.44
C LEU A 104 -6.76 6.02 -15.28
N LEU A 105 -7.24 5.35 -16.33
CA LEU A 105 -8.46 4.54 -16.28
C LEU A 105 -8.31 3.38 -15.28
N ASP A 106 -7.14 2.76 -15.21
CA ASP A 106 -6.87 1.72 -14.22
C ASP A 106 -6.82 2.25 -12.81
N HIS A 107 -6.19 3.39 -12.60
CA HIS A 107 -6.21 4.03 -11.30
C HIS A 107 -7.65 4.30 -10.82
N TYR A 108 -8.55 4.71 -11.73
CA TYR A 108 -9.97 4.82 -11.42
C TYR A 108 -10.59 3.48 -10.99
N PHE A 109 -10.38 2.40 -11.75
CA PHE A 109 -10.92 1.09 -11.38
C PHE A 109 -10.32 0.52 -10.10
N VAL A 110 -9.02 0.71 -9.86
CA VAL A 110 -8.37 0.37 -8.58
C VAL A 110 -9.01 1.15 -7.43
N SER A 111 -9.29 2.44 -7.60
CA SER A 111 -9.96 3.25 -6.56
C SER A 111 -11.37 2.73 -6.26
N LEU A 112 -12.12 2.32 -7.28
CA LEU A 112 -13.43 1.69 -7.09
C LEU A 112 -13.33 0.32 -6.40
N LEU A 113 -12.33 -0.49 -6.74
CA LEU A 113 -12.10 -1.76 -6.06
C LEU A 113 -11.69 -1.55 -4.60
N GLY A 114 -10.90 -0.52 -4.30
CA GLY A 114 -10.61 -0.10 -2.92
C GLY A 114 -11.88 0.22 -2.14
N LEU A 115 -12.82 0.94 -2.76
CA LEU A 115 -14.13 1.21 -2.16
C LEU A 115 -14.94 -0.08 -1.92
N VAL A 116 -14.90 -1.06 -2.82
CA VAL A 116 -15.54 -2.37 -2.62
C VAL A 116 -14.89 -3.13 -1.46
N VAL A 117 -13.55 -3.16 -1.41
CA VAL A 117 -12.79 -3.89 -0.38
C VAL A 117 -13.03 -3.33 1.03
N VAL A 118 -13.09 -2.00 1.20
CA VAL A 118 -13.44 -1.36 2.49
C VAL A 118 -14.82 -1.79 3.01
N ARG A 119 -15.71 -2.23 2.10
CA ARG A 119 -17.08 -2.66 2.42
C ARG A 119 -17.25 -4.19 2.45
N ALA A 120 -16.17 -4.96 2.42
CA ALA A 120 -16.23 -6.42 2.39
C ALA A 120 -16.92 -7.04 3.63
N TRP A 121 -17.02 -6.31 4.74
CA TRP A 121 -17.67 -6.74 5.99
C TRP A 121 -19.12 -6.30 6.16
N ASP A 122 -19.72 -5.68 5.14
CA ASP A 122 -21.09 -5.15 5.27
C ASP A 122 -22.15 -6.24 5.39
N GLU A 123 -22.06 -7.24 4.52
CA GLU A 123 -23.08 -8.26 4.32
C GLU A 123 -22.42 -9.59 3.97
N GLY A 124 -22.88 -10.69 4.59
CA GLY A 124 -22.37 -12.03 4.34
C GLY A 124 -20.98 -12.29 4.93
N ASP A 125 -20.27 -13.28 4.36
CA ASP A 125 -18.92 -13.64 4.79
C ASP A 125 -17.87 -12.71 4.15
N ALA A 126 -17.00 -12.16 5.00
CA ALA A 126 -15.98 -11.22 4.56
C ALA A 126 -14.89 -11.87 3.69
N ASN A 127 -14.56 -13.14 3.93
CA ASN A 127 -13.55 -13.86 3.15
C ASN A 127 -14.06 -14.09 1.72
N ASP A 128 -15.31 -14.50 1.57
CA ASP A 128 -15.98 -14.66 0.27
C ASP A 128 -16.04 -13.34 -0.51
N ASN A 129 -16.37 -12.24 0.17
CA ASN A 129 -16.43 -10.92 -0.45
C ASN A 129 -15.04 -10.45 -0.92
N LEU A 130 -14.01 -10.68 -0.12
CA LEU A 130 -12.62 -10.41 -0.50
C LEU A 130 -12.14 -11.29 -1.65
N ASP A 131 -12.61 -12.54 -1.79
CA ASP A 131 -12.26 -13.42 -2.93
C ASP A 131 -12.89 -12.94 -4.22
N ARG A 132 -14.13 -12.46 -4.16
CA ARG A 132 -14.79 -11.80 -5.28
C ARG A 132 -14.04 -10.54 -5.69
N ALA A 133 -13.61 -9.73 -4.72
CA ALA A 133 -12.79 -8.54 -4.99
C ALA A 133 -11.43 -8.90 -5.60
N ALA A 134 -10.78 -9.98 -5.12
CA ALA A 134 -9.52 -10.46 -5.66
C ALA A 134 -9.66 -10.95 -7.11
N THR A 135 -10.79 -11.59 -7.44
CA THR A 135 -11.12 -11.99 -8.81
C THR A 135 -11.25 -10.78 -9.72
N LEU A 136 -11.89 -9.70 -9.25
CA LEU A 136 -12.01 -8.45 -10.00
C LEU A 136 -10.65 -7.74 -10.16
N LEU A 137 -9.83 -7.72 -9.11
CA LEU A 137 -8.47 -7.16 -9.17
C LEU A 137 -7.61 -7.92 -10.19
N HIS A 138 -7.68 -9.25 -10.19
CA HIS A 138 -6.97 -10.07 -11.17
C HIS A 138 -7.48 -9.81 -12.60
N ALA A 139 -8.79 -9.64 -12.79
CA ALA A 139 -9.36 -9.30 -14.09
C ALA A 139 -8.88 -7.93 -14.62
N LEU A 140 -8.72 -6.93 -13.75
CA LEU A 140 -8.18 -5.62 -14.09
C LEU A 140 -6.70 -5.67 -14.55
N GLN A 141 -5.96 -6.68 -14.10
CA GLN A 141 -4.50 -6.77 -14.24
C GLN A 141 -4.03 -7.85 -15.23
N ARG A 142 -4.93 -8.47 -16.01
CA ARG A 142 -4.53 -9.45 -17.02
C ARG A 142 -3.60 -8.81 -18.05
N HIS A 143 -2.65 -9.59 -18.56
CA HIS A 143 -1.52 -9.12 -19.40
C HIS A 143 -1.92 -8.24 -20.60
N ASP A 144 -3.10 -8.45 -21.17
CA ASP A 144 -3.60 -7.70 -22.33
C ASP A 144 -4.34 -6.41 -21.97
N SER A 145 -4.51 -6.16 -20.66
CA SER A 145 -5.32 -5.04 -20.16
C SER A 145 -4.44 -3.87 -19.72
N SER A 146 -3.46 -4.07 -18.84
CA SER A 146 -2.70 -2.98 -18.19
C SER A 146 -1.19 -3.10 -18.33
N THR A 147 -0.51 -1.97 -18.49
CA THR A 147 0.94 -1.84 -18.33
C THR A 147 1.36 -1.45 -16.90
N CYS A 148 0.40 -1.06 -16.04
CA CYS A 148 0.64 -0.60 -14.68
C CYS A 148 -0.16 -1.45 -13.66
N ARG A 149 0.52 -2.42 -13.06
CA ARG A 149 -0.03 -3.22 -11.97
C ARG A 149 0.17 -2.48 -10.65
N PHE A 150 -0.89 -1.92 -10.06
CA PHE A 150 -0.74 -1.12 -8.82
C PHE A 150 -0.43 -1.97 -7.58
N VAL A 151 -1.19 -3.04 -7.36
CA VAL A 151 -1.12 -3.93 -6.17
C VAL A 151 -1.38 -5.36 -6.61
N ASP A 152 -0.86 -6.37 -5.91
CA ASP A 152 -1.06 -7.78 -6.29
C ASP A 152 -2.26 -8.44 -5.61
N ASP A 153 -2.67 -7.91 -4.46
CA ASP A 153 -3.69 -8.50 -3.60
C ASP A 153 -4.65 -7.46 -3.00
N VAL A 154 -5.76 -7.96 -2.44
CA VAL A 154 -6.83 -7.12 -1.87
C VAL A 154 -6.45 -6.56 -0.52
N GLU A 155 -5.53 -7.20 0.19
CA GLU A 155 -5.03 -6.75 1.48
C GLU A 155 -4.20 -5.46 1.31
N THR A 156 -3.30 -5.42 0.33
CA THR A 156 -2.54 -4.20 -0.03
C THR A 156 -3.45 -3.15 -0.66
N LEU A 157 -4.45 -3.57 -1.43
CA LEU A 157 -5.48 -2.65 -1.94
C LEU A 157 -6.26 -1.98 -0.81
N LEU A 158 -6.64 -2.73 0.24
CA LEU A 158 -7.33 -2.17 1.41
C LEU A 158 -6.48 -1.09 2.05
N LEU A 159 -5.22 -1.39 2.35
CA LEU A 159 -4.31 -0.43 2.96
C LEU A 159 -4.13 0.80 2.07
N THR A 160 -4.03 0.63 0.75
CA THR A 160 -3.96 1.75 -0.21
C THR A 160 -5.22 2.63 -0.16
N ALA A 161 -6.40 2.02 -0.08
CA ALA A 161 -7.68 2.71 -0.05
C ALA A 161 -7.87 3.55 1.23
N ILE A 162 -7.30 3.11 2.35
CA ILE A 162 -7.44 3.78 3.65
C ILE A 162 -6.25 4.67 4.02
N SER A 163 -5.13 4.60 3.29
CA SER A 163 -3.89 5.38 3.50
C SER A 163 -3.99 6.84 3.06
N HIS A 164 -5.01 7.52 3.57
CA HIS A 164 -5.24 8.96 3.46
C HIS A 164 -5.72 9.47 4.81
N TYR A 165 -5.64 10.78 5.05
CA TYR A 165 -6.19 11.35 6.27
C TYR A 165 -7.72 11.20 6.32
N HIS A 166 -8.21 10.69 7.44
CA HIS A 166 -9.63 10.66 7.78
C HIS A 166 -9.83 11.37 9.14
N PRO A 167 -10.78 12.32 9.24
CA PRO A 167 -11.00 13.08 10.49
C PRO A 167 -11.40 12.25 11.70
N ASP A 168 -12.10 11.11 11.50
CA ASP A 168 -12.47 10.20 12.59
C ASP A 168 -11.38 9.14 12.77
N GLU A 169 -10.39 9.42 13.62
CA GLU A 169 -9.27 8.52 13.93
C GLU A 169 -9.72 7.14 14.45
N GLN A 170 -10.92 7.00 15.03
CA GLN A 170 -11.39 5.71 15.56
C GLN A 170 -11.72 4.70 14.45
N ILE A 171 -11.89 5.14 13.19
CA ILE A 171 -12.19 4.22 12.08
C ILE A 171 -11.07 3.23 11.84
N TYR A 172 -9.81 3.63 12.05
CA TYR A 172 -8.61 2.82 11.85
C TYR A 172 -8.57 1.63 12.82
N GLU A 173 -8.87 1.89 14.09
CA GLU A 173 -9.02 0.84 15.10
C GLU A 173 -10.19 -0.10 14.76
N ARG A 174 -11.34 0.46 14.38
CA ARG A 174 -12.53 -0.33 14.04
C ARG A 174 -12.30 -1.26 12.85
N ILE A 175 -11.51 -0.87 11.85
CA ILE A 175 -11.19 -1.76 10.73
C ILE A 175 -10.12 -2.80 11.09
N ALA A 176 -9.12 -2.44 11.90
CA ALA A 176 -8.12 -3.40 12.37
C ALA A 176 -8.78 -4.59 13.11
N ARG A 177 -9.79 -4.31 13.93
CA ARG A 177 -10.59 -5.35 14.62
C ARG A 177 -11.36 -6.29 13.69
N ARG A 178 -11.67 -5.86 12.47
CA ARG A 178 -12.36 -6.71 11.49
C ARG A 178 -11.46 -7.79 10.91
N PHE A 179 -10.14 -7.70 11.13
CA PHE A 179 -9.22 -8.71 10.64
C PHE A 179 -9.28 -10.03 11.42
N ASP A 180 -9.84 -10.00 12.64
CA ASP A 180 -9.94 -11.18 13.51
C ASP A 180 -10.85 -12.28 12.94
N VAL A 181 -11.77 -11.93 12.03
CA VAL A 181 -12.68 -12.90 11.37
C VAL A 181 -12.11 -13.47 10.06
N LEU A 182 -10.88 -13.09 9.69
CA LEU A 182 -10.23 -13.58 8.48
C LEU A 182 -9.70 -15.01 8.69
N THR A 183 -9.82 -15.82 7.64
CA THR A 183 -9.14 -17.12 7.53
C THR A 183 -7.62 -16.98 7.72
N ASP A 184 -6.93 -18.04 8.14
CA ASP A 184 -5.48 -18.00 8.39
C ASP A 184 -4.70 -17.48 7.17
N VAL A 185 -5.07 -17.90 5.96
CA VAL A 185 -4.44 -17.46 4.70
C VAL A 185 -4.58 -15.95 4.52
N ARG A 186 -5.76 -15.39 4.75
CA ARG A 186 -5.99 -13.94 4.63
C ARG A 186 -5.35 -13.16 5.76
N ARG A 187 -5.38 -13.71 6.97
CA ARG A 187 -4.74 -13.11 8.15
C ARG A 187 -3.26 -12.90 7.89
N ARG A 188 -2.57 -13.93 7.36
CA ARG A 188 -1.17 -13.86 6.94
C ARG A 188 -0.93 -12.83 5.86
N ARG A 189 -1.73 -12.80 4.77
CA ARG A 189 -1.60 -11.78 3.71
C ARG A 189 -1.78 -10.37 4.24
N MET A 190 -2.78 -10.15 5.10
CA MET A 190 -3.02 -8.87 5.73
C MET A 190 -1.86 -8.47 6.64
N ALA A 191 -1.29 -9.42 7.39
CA ALA A 191 -0.17 -9.17 8.27
C ALA A 191 1.10 -8.78 7.50
N VAL A 192 1.39 -9.45 6.38
CA VAL A 192 2.47 -9.07 5.45
C VAL A 192 2.25 -7.66 4.91
N ALA A 193 1.03 -7.36 4.43
CA ALA A 193 0.70 -6.05 3.89
C ALA A 193 0.86 -4.94 4.95
N CYS A 194 0.36 -5.16 6.17
CA CYS A 194 0.51 -4.22 7.29
C CYS A 194 1.99 -3.97 7.61
N ALA A 195 2.78 -5.05 7.75
CA ALA A 195 4.19 -4.94 8.09
C ALA A 195 4.99 -4.14 7.04
N ALA A 196 4.73 -4.37 5.75
CA ALA A 196 5.40 -3.65 4.67
C ALA A 196 4.98 -2.17 4.60
N VAL A 197 3.67 -1.91 4.62
CA VAL A 197 3.13 -0.54 4.46
C VAL A 197 3.49 0.32 5.65
N LEU A 198 3.22 -0.14 6.87
CA LEU A 198 3.49 0.63 8.08
C LEU A 198 4.99 0.71 8.37
N GLY A 199 5.76 -0.32 8.01
CA GLY A 199 7.23 -0.28 8.04
C GLY A 199 7.80 0.88 7.23
N GLY A 200 7.45 0.97 5.95
CA GLY A 200 7.92 2.06 5.08
C GLY A 200 7.37 3.43 5.47
N HIS A 201 6.11 3.49 5.94
CA HIS A 201 5.48 4.73 6.40
C HIS A 201 6.17 5.33 7.62
N LEU A 202 6.32 4.54 8.68
CA LEU A 202 6.89 5.02 9.94
C LEU A 202 8.39 5.31 9.80
N ARG A 203 9.14 4.52 9.02
CA ARG A 203 10.55 4.85 8.71
C ARG A 203 10.68 6.17 7.93
N TRP A 204 9.79 6.43 6.97
CA TRP A 204 9.74 7.72 6.27
C TRP A 204 9.52 8.86 7.27
N GLY A 205 8.48 8.74 8.10
CA GLY A 205 8.10 9.75 9.08
C GLY A 205 9.23 10.01 10.07
N LEU A 206 9.79 8.95 10.64
CA LEU A 206 10.91 9.01 11.57
C LEU A 206 12.07 9.80 10.98
N ARG A 207 12.46 9.48 9.74
CA ARG A 207 13.61 10.11 9.07
C ARG A 207 13.33 11.57 8.70
N HIS A 208 12.20 11.84 8.07
CA HIS A 208 11.97 13.11 7.35
C HIS A 208 11.07 14.10 8.09
N MET A 209 10.13 13.63 8.90
CA MET A 209 9.18 14.47 9.61
C MET A 209 9.58 14.70 11.06
N TYR A 210 9.97 13.63 11.76
CA TYR A 210 10.24 13.68 13.21
C TYR A 210 11.72 13.78 13.57
N ARG A 211 12.62 13.96 12.59
CA ARG A 211 14.07 14.14 12.81
C ARG A 211 14.68 13.04 13.70
N ARG A 212 14.22 11.81 13.52
CA ARG A 212 14.61 10.60 14.26
C ARG A 212 14.17 10.58 15.72
N ASP A 213 13.20 11.41 16.11
CA ASP A 213 12.53 11.33 17.42
C ASP A 213 11.38 10.32 17.38
N VAL A 214 11.62 9.15 17.96
CA VAL A 214 10.63 8.05 18.05
C VAL A 214 9.44 8.43 18.93
N SER A 215 9.64 9.23 19.99
CA SER A 215 8.54 9.61 20.88
C SER A 215 7.56 10.55 20.19
N LEU A 216 8.08 11.49 19.39
CA LEU A 216 7.25 12.37 18.58
C LEU A 216 6.52 11.59 17.48
N MET A 217 7.20 10.67 16.81
CA MET A 217 6.56 9.78 15.82
C MET A 217 5.44 8.95 16.46
N GLN A 218 5.69 8.31 17.60
CA GLN A 218 4.67 7.53 18.32
C GLN A 218 3.44 8.36 18.67
N ALA A 219 3.64 9.61 19.11
CA ALA A 219 2.56 10.49 19.51
C ALA A 219 1.68 10.94 18.33
N ASP A 220 2.26 11.13 17.15
CA ASP A 220 1.52 11.61 15.96
C ASP A 220 0.89 10.47 15.14
N ASN A 221 1.36 9.23 15.30
CA ASN A 221 0.95 8.07 14.49
C ASN A 221 0.21 7.00 15.33
N VAL A 222 -0.46 7.40 16.42
CA VAL A 222 -1.17 6.48 17.33
C VAL A 222 -2.18 5.56 16.62
N VAL A 223 -2.77 6.04 15.52
CA VAL A 223 -3.76 5.30 14.70
C VAL A 223 -3.15 4.15 13.89
N ASP A 224 -1.83 4.16 13.67
CA ASP A 224 -1.14 3.16 12.86
C ASP A 224 -0.68 1.95 13.68
N TYR A 225 -0.41 2.16 14.97
CA TYR A 225 0.12 1.10 15.84
C TYR A 225 -0.80 -0.12 16.01
N PRO A 226 -2.14 -0.04 15.97
CA PRO A 226 -2.99 -1.23 15.87
C PRO A 226 -2.65 -2.14 14.68
N PHE A 227 -2.31 -1.58 13.51
CA PHE A 227 -1.89 -2.35 12.34
C PHE A 227 -0.48 -2.91 12.49
N VAL A 228 0.43 -2.16 13.13
CA VAL A 228 1.78 -2.65 13.47
C VAL A 228 1.70 -3.85 14.40
N VAL A 229 0.91 -3.76 15.49
CA VAL A 229 0.70 -4.87 16.43
C VAL A 229 0.09 -6.06 15.72
N TYR A 230 -0.99 -5.85 14.95
CA TYR A 230 -1.64 -6.92 14.20
C TYR A 230 -0.68 -7.61 13.23
N GLY A 231 0.09 -6.85 12.46
CA GLY A 231 1.03 -7.38 11.47
C GLY A 231 2.14 -8.19 12.10
N VAL A 232 2.86 -7.60 13.07
CA VAL A 232 4.02 -8.24 13.69
C VAL A 232 3.60 -9.45 14.54
N LEU A 233 2.51 -9.36 15.31
CA LEU A 233 2.06 -10.47 16.15
C LEU A 233 1.68 -11.70 15.31
N ASN A 234 0.92 -11.52 14.23
CA ASN A 234 0.50 -12.64 13.39
C ASN A 234 1.66 -13.24 12.61
N LEU A 235 2.59 -12.43 12.10
CA LEU A 235 3.80 -12.95 11.46
C LEU A 235 4.70 -13.69 12.45
N LEU A 236 4.71 -13.30 13.72
CA LEU A 236 5.49 -13.99 14.75
C LEU A 236 4.87 -15.35 15.10
N ARG A 237 3.54 -15.43 15.16
CA ARG A 237 2.81 -16.71 15.29
C ARG A 237 3.10 -17.63 14.10
N ASP A 238 3.12 -17.09 12.88
CA ASP A 238 3.49 -17.86 11.68
C ASP A 238 4.94 -18.35 11.76
N PHE A 239 5.88 -17.50 12.18
CA PHE A 239 7.29 -17.87 12.37
C PHE A 239 7.47 -19.01 13.39
N GLU A 240 6.75 -18.95 14.51
CA GLU A 240 6.74 -20.01 15.53
C GLU A 240 6.19 -21.32 14.98
N ALA A 241 5.03 -21.27 14.31
CA ALA A 241 4.38 -22.44 13.74
C ALA A 241 5.27 -23.10 12.66
N GLU A 242 5.86 -22.31 11.78
CA GLU A 242 6.81 -22.77 10.75
C GLU A 242 8.02 -23.45 11.37
N ARG A 243 8.60 -22.86 12.42
CA ARG A 243 9.73 -23.47 13.15
C ARG A 243 9.37 -24.78 13.81
N SER A 244 8.22 -24.85 14.49
CA SER A 244 7.74 -26.08 15.12
C SER A 244 7.46 -27.19 14.10
N ALA A 245 7.00 -26.83 12.90
CA ALA A 245 6.75 -27.76 11.81
C ALA A 245 8.00 -28.10 10.96
N GLY A 246 9.15 -27.45 11.22
CA GLY A 246 10.36 -27.61 10.42
C GLY A 246 10.23 -27.05 8.98
N VAL A 247 9.32 -26.11 8.76
CA VAL A 247 9.13 -25.42 7.48
C VAL A 247 10.31 -24.48 7.23
N GLY A 248 10.90 -24.58 6.04
CA GLY A 248 12.02 -23.74 5.61
C GLY A 248 11.84 -23.24 4.17
N GLY A 249 12.91 -22.72 3.58
CA GLY A 249 12.89 -22.24 2.19
C GLY A 249 12.18 -20.90 2.02
N LEU A 250 11.54 -20.70 0.86
CA LEU A 250 11.04 -19.40 0.42
C LEU A 250 9.88 -18.87 1.27
N GLU A 251 8.96 -19.73 1.74
CA GLU A 251 7.84 -19.29 2.57
C GLU A 251 8.32 -18.78 3.93
N HIS A 252 9.26 -19.50 4.55
CA HIS A 252 9.89 -19.06 5.78
C HIS A 252 10.68 -17.76 5.60
N ALA A 253 11.46 -17.64 4.52
CA ALA A 253 12.18 -16.41 4.19
C ALA A 253 11.22 -15.22 4.03
N ARG A 254 10.04 -15.41 3.41
CA ARG A 254 9.02 -14.37 3.30
C ARG A 254 8.46 -13.95 4.65
N THR A 255 8.21 -14.89 5.56
CA THR A 255 7.78 -14.58 6.93
C THR A 255 8.82 -13.76 7.67
N VAL A 256 10.10 -14.15 7.57
CA VAL A 256 11.22 -13.46 8.23
C VAL A 256 11.43 -12.06 7.67
N GLU A 257 11.37 -11.88 6.34
CA GLU A 257 11.46 -10.56 5.71
C GLU A 257 10.27 -9.66 6.09
N ALA A 258 9.06 -10.20 6.16
CA ALA A 258 7.88 -9.46 6.60
C ALA A 258 8.00 -9.05 8.08
N LEU A 259 8.48 -9.93 8.95
CA LEU A 259 8.79 -9.60 10.34
C LEU A 259 9.80 -8.47 10.44
N LEU A 260 10.88 -8.54 9.65
CA LEU A 260 11.90 -7.49 9.60
C LEU A 260 11.30 -6.14 9.19
N ASN A 261 10.48 -6.12 8.14
CA ASN A 261 9.78 -4.90 7.70
C ASN A 261 8.93 -4.31 8.83
N GLY A 262 8.09 -5.12 9.46
CA GLY A 262 7.19 -4.65 10.54
C GLY A 262 7.94 -4.20 11.78
N LEU A 263 8.94 -4.96 12.24
CA LEU A 263 9.75 -4.61 13.41
C LEU A 263 10.58 -3.35 13.19
N SER A 264 11.09 -3.16 11.97
CA SER A 264 11.91 -1.98 11.63
C SER A 264 11.15 -0.66 11.64
N ALA A 265 9.81 -0.70 11.69
CA ALA A 265 8.97 0.49 11.83
C ALA A 265 9.25 1.22 13.15
N ASP A 266 9.28 0.46 14.25
CA ASP A 266 9.62 0.91 15.60
C ASP A 266 10.05 -0.28 16.48
N PRO A 267 11.34 -0.65 16.44
CA PRO A 267 11.83 -1.79 17.20
C PRO A 267 11.68 -1.61 18.73
N THR A 268 11.65 -0.36 19.20
CA THR A 268 11.57 -0.05 20.64
C THR A 268 10.16 -0.19 21.19
N PHE A 269 9.14 0.09 20.38
CA PHE A 269 7.75 -0.20 20.71
C PHE A 269 7.56 -1.70 20.95
N ALA A 270 8.00 -2.54 20.00
CA ALA A 270 7.79 -3.98 20.03
C ALA A 270 8.38 -4.70 21.27
N ILE A 271 9.51 -4.22 21.80
CA ILE A 271 10.15 -4.77 23.00
C ILE A 271 9.79 -4.01 24.29
N GLY A 272 9.15 -2.85 24.16
CA GLY A 272 8.93 -1.88 25.23
C GLY A 272 7.70 -2.16 26.07
N ARG A 273 7.43 -1.30 27.06
CA ARG A 273 6.19 -1.36 27.84
C ARG A 273 5.01 -0.89 26.99
N THR A 274 3.87 -1.56 27.15
CA THR A 274 2.62 -1.19 26.47
C THR A 274 2.24 0.27 26.75
N PRO A 275 2.14 1.12 25.71
CA PRO A 275 1.76 2.51 25.89
C PRO A 275 0.33 2.67 26.40
N ARG A 276 0.07 3.73 27.18
CA ARG A 276 -1.26 3.99 27.77
C ARG A 276 -2.34 4.33 26.75
N TRP A 277 -1.96 4.79 25.56
CA TRP A 277 -2.88 5.13 24.47
C TRP A 277 -3.31 3.89 23.68
N LEU A 278 -2.55 2.80 23.71
CA LEU A 278 -2.88 1.51 23.07
C LEU A 278 -3.80 0.66 23.96
N ARG A 279 -4.87 1.25 24.52
CA ARG A 279 -5.68 0.58 25.55
C ARG A 279 -6.41 -0.66 25.05
N SER A 280 -7.00 -0.56 23.87
CA SER A 280 -7.78 -1.66 23.30
C SER A 280 -6.89 -2.80 22.83
N HIS A 281 -5.69 -2.50 22.33
CA HIS A 281 -4.73 -3.49 21.85
C HIS A 281 -3.64 -3.85 22.88
N ARG A 282 -3.96 -3.68 24.17
CA ARG A 282 -3.00 -3.91 25.26
C ARG A 282 -2.53 -5.35 25.28
N ASP A 283 -3.48 -6.28 25.28
CA ASP A 283 -3.22 -7.71 25.47
C ASP A 283 -2.44 -8.26 24.27
N GLU A 284 -2.78 -7.83 23.06
CA GLU A 284 -2.09 -8.19 21.83
C GLU A 284 -0.65 -7.66 21.81
N HIS A 285 -0.41 -6.44 22.33
CA HIS A 285 0.94 -5.90 22.45
C HIS A 285 1.76 -6.62 23.54
N GLU A 286 1.13 -6.96 24.67
CA GLU A 286 1.78 -7.75 25.73
C GLU A 286 2.17 -9.14 25.21
N GLU A 287 1.28 -9.81 24.48
CA GLU A 287 1.55 -11.09 23.82
C GLU A 287 2.67 -10.96 22.77
N LEU A 288 2.63 -9.94 21.91
CA LEU A 288 3.67 -9.66 20.93
C LEU A 288 5.03 -9.56 21.60
N ARG A 289 5.13 -8.76 22.67
CA ARG A 289 6.36 -8.54 23.42
C ARG A 289 6.88 -9.85 24.02
N GLU A 290 6.01 -10.64 24.66
CA GLU A 290 6.39 -11.91 25.28
C GLU A 290 6.93 -12.89 24.24
N ARG A 291 6.17 -13.15 23.17
CA ARG A 291 6.60 -14.03 22.08
C ARG A 291 7.90 -13.56 21.43
N LEU A 292 8.06 -12.24 21.25
CA LEU A 292 9.26 -11.68 20.62
C LEU A 292 10.50 -11.92 21.47
N LEU A 293 10.37 -11.77 22.79
CA LEU A 293 11.45 -12.05 23.74
C LEU A 293 11.78 -13.54 23.81
N ASP A 294 10.77 -14.41 23.80
CA ASP A 294 10.93 -15.86 23.83
C ASP A 294 11.61 -16.41 22.56
N ASN A 295 11.34 -15.78 21.41
CA ASN A 295 11.91 -16.17 20.11
C ASN A 295 13.15 -15.37 19.70
N ARG A 296 13.61 -14.44 20.53
CA ARG A 296 14.62 -13.43 20.18
C ARG A 296 15.86 -14.01 19.49
N GLU A 297 16.47 -15.04 20.06
CA GLU A 297 17.74 -15.58 19.55
C GLU A 297 17.57 -16.24 18.17
N ALA A 298 16.51 -17.02 18.01
CA ALA A 298 16.18 -17.64 16.74
C ALA A 298 15.80 -16.59 15.69
N LEU A 299 15.07 -15.55 16.10
CA LEU A 299 14.71 -14.45 15.21
C LEU A 299 15.96 -13.68 14.76
N LEU A 300 16.88 -13.33 15.68
CA LEU A 300 18.15 -12.69 15.32
C LEU A 300 18.97 -13.52 14.32
N ALA A 301 18.99 -14.85 14.50
CA ALA A 301 19.66 -15.74 13.56
C ALA A 301 18.97 -15.77 12.19
N ALA A 302 17.64 -15.80 12.15
CA ALA A 302 16.87 -15.77 10.91
C ALA A 302 17.00 -14.41 10.19
N LEU A 303 16.90 -13.29 10.90
CA LEU A 303 17.03 -11.94 10.33
C LEU A 303 18.38 -11.72 9.66
N ALA A 304 19.45 -12.36 10.13
CA ALA A 304 20.79 -12.23 9.55
C ALA A 304 20.85 -12.60 8.06
N THR A 305 19.97 -13.48 7.56
CA THR A 305 19.92 -13.85 6.13
C THR A 305 19.34 -12.73 5.25
N HIS A 306 18.66 -11.76 5.85
CA HIS A 306 18.06 -10.61 5.17
C HIS A 306 18.86 -9.32 5.37
N GLN A 307 20.13 -9.42 5.80
CA GLN A 307 20.99 -8.25 5.97
C GLN A 307 21.10 -7.45 4.66
N PRO A 308 20.67 -6.18 4.63
CA PRO A 308 20.71 -5.39 3.41
C PRO A 308 22.14 -5.11 2.94
N SER A 309 22.30 -4.96 1.63
CA SER A 309 23.54 -4.53 1.00
C SER A 309 23.30 -3.34 0.08
N ALA A 310 24.33 -2.51 -0.14
CA ALA A 310 24.24 -1.40 -1.07
C ALA A 310 24.16 -1.83 -2.56
N ARG A 311 24.31 -3.13 -2.85
CA ARG A 311 24.39 -3.69 -4.21
C ARG A 311 23.14 -4.47 -4.62
N SER A 312 22.15 -4.57 -3.75
CA SER A 312 20.95 -5.38 -3.96
C SER A 312 19.74 -4.63 -3.43
N TYR A 313 18.61 -4.77 -4.12
CA TYR A 313 17.35 -4.26 -3.63
C TYR A 313 17.02 -4.76 -2.22
N SER A 314 16.53 -3.86 -1.37
CA SER A 314 15.96 -4.22 -0.07
C SER A 314 14.70 -3.39 0.16
N PRO A 315 13.56 -4.02 0.54
CA PRO A 315 12.33 -3.29 0.83
C PRO A 315 12.46 -2.36 2.05
N LEU A 316 13.45 -2.60 2.93
CA LEU A 316 13.76 -1.70 4.05
C LEU A 316 14.24 -0.31 3.61
N GLY A 317 14.75 -0.19 2.39
CA GLY A 317 15.19 1.09 1.84
C GLY A 317 14.08 1.85 1.13
N PHE A 318 12.92 1.22 0.88
CA PHE A 318 11.79 1.82 0.18
C PHE A 318 10.76 2.35 1.20
N ASP A 319 10.64 3.68 1.25
CA ASP A 319 9.85 4.39 2.25
C ASP A 319 8.93 5.41 1.57
N ALA A 320 7.71 5.58 2.08
CA ALA A 320 6.74 6.55 1.54
C ALA A 320 5.95 7.21 2.67
N ASN A 321 5.73 8.54 2.57
CA ASN A 321 4.96 9.26 3.59
C ASN A 321 3.53 8.74 3.73
N PHE A 322 2.89 8.37 2.63
CA PHE A 322 1.61 7.66 2.66
C PHE A 322 1.57 6.76 1.43
N LEU A 323 0.85 5.65 1.50
CA LEU A 323 0.79 4.72 0.36
C LEU A 323 0.17 5.37 -0.88
N CYS A 324 -0.70 6.36 -0.70
CA CYS A 324 -1.22 7.17 -1.79
C CYS A 324 -0.14 7.95 -2.56
N ASN A 325 0.91 8.42 -1.88
CA ASN A 325 2.04 9.08 -2.52
C ASN A 325 2.84 8.08 -3.37
N ALA A 326 2.95 6.83 -2.92
CA ALA A 326 3.54 5.77 -3.73
C ALA A 326 2.70 5.51 -4.99
N VAL A 327 1.37 5.45 -4.89
CA VAL A 327 0.48 5.32 -6.06
C VAL A 327 0.64 6.49 -7.03
N VAL A 328 0.68 7.74 -6.54
CA VAL A 328 0.93 8.92 -7.38
C VAL A 328 2.28 8.79 -8.11
N ALA A 329 3.33 8.36 -7.41
CA ALA A 329 4.65 8.18 -7.99
C ALA A 329 4.70 7.03 -9.01
N MET A 330 3.93 5.95 -8.81
CA MET A 330 3.79 4.88 -9.79
C MET A 330 3.14 5.38 -11.07
N ILE A 331 2.07 6.18 -10.97
CA ILE A 331 1.42 6.78 -12.15
C ILE A 331 2.42 7.70 -12.86
N GLY A 332 3.13 8.54 -12.11
CA GLY A 332 4.15 9.43 -12.70
C GLY A 332 5.25 8.67 -13.43
N ALA A 333 5.77 7.59 -12.84
CA ALA A 333 6.76 6.73 -13.48
C ALA A 333 6.21 6.01 -14.72
N ALA A 334 4.97 5.52 -14.68
CA ALA A 334 4.32 4.83 -15.79
C ALA A 334 3.98 5.76 -16.97
N LEU A 335 3.71 7.03 -16.70
CA LEU A 335 3.49 8.06 -17.73
C LEU A 335 4.81 8.56 -18.34
N ALA A 336 5.88 8.63 -17.53
CA ALA A 336 7.18 9.11 -17.97
C ALA A 336 7.84 8.17 -19.00
N GLU A 337 7.85 6.86 -18.74
CA GLU A 337 8.42 5.88 -19.66
C GLU A 337 7.53 4.64 -19.79
N PRO A 338 7.30 4.16 -21.03
CA PRO A 338 6.47 2.98 -21.29
C PRO A 338 7.16 1.70 -20.79
N GLY A 339 6.37 0.70 -20.45
CA GLY A 339 6.85 -0.62 -20.05
C GLY A 339 6.00 -1.24 -18.95
N VAL A 340 6.19 -2.53 -18.73
CA VAL A 340 5.60 -3.24 -17.59
C VAL A 340 6.28 -2.76 -16.31
N ARG A 341 5.49 -2.28 -15.35
CA ARG A 341 6.00 -1.83 -14.05
C ARG A 341 5.64 -2.84 -12.95
N PRO A 342 6.51 -3.04 -11.95
CA PRO A 342 6.19 -3.88 -10.81
C PRO A 342 5.12 -3.21 -9.94
N SER A 343 4.36 -4.03 -9.21
CA SER A 343 3.39 -3.57 -8.23
C SER A 343 4.05 -3.11 -6.94
N LEU A 344 3.27 -2.44 -6.07
CA LEU A 344 3.72 -2.11 -4.72
C LEU A 344 4.15 -3.36 -3.96
N ASN A 345 3.43 -4.48 -4.10
CA ASN A 345 3.78 -5.75 -3.47
C ASN A 345 5.18 -6.23 -3.90
N ALA A 346 5.55 -6.07 -5.17
CA ALA A 346 6.88 -6.41 -5.66
C ALA A 346 7.97 -5.46 -5.13
N LEU A 347 7.61 -4.23 -4.71
CA LEU A 347 8.52 -3.33 -3.99
C LEU A 347 8.62 -3.66 -2.50
N PHE A 348 7.69 -4.43 -1.94
CA PHE A 348 7.67 -4.80 -0.52
C PHE A 348 8.49 -6.05 -0.19
N THR A 349 9.17 -6.65 -1.17
CA THR A 349 10.02 -7.82 -0.97
C THR A 349 11.31 -7.74 -1.78
N GLY A 350 12.41 -8.21 -1.20
CA GLY A 350 13.66 -8.50 -1.90
C GLY A 350 13.72 -9.94 -2.43
N LEU A 351 12.72 -10.76 -2.11
CA LEU A 351 12.65 -12.19 -2.42
C LEU A 351 11.92 -12.44 -3.74
N SER A 352 12.26 -11.69 -4.78
CA SER A 352 11.76 -11.96 -6.12
C SER A 352 12.42 -13.23 -6.65
N PRO A 353 11.67 -14.14 -7.32
CA PRO A 353 12.29 -15.22 -8.08
C PRO A 353 13.23 -14.58 -9.11
N HIS A 354 14.50 -14.99 -9.15
CA HIS A 354 15.48 -14.53 -10.15
C HIS A 354 15.02 -14.73 -11.61
N ASP A 355 13.90 -15.44 -11.84
CA ASP A 355 13.37 -15.82 -13.15
C ASP A 355 12.06 -15.10 -13.56
N ALA A 356 11.53 -14.15 -12.78
CA ALA A 356 10.36 -13.38 -13.19
C ALA A 356 10.73 -12.25 -14.18
N ALA A 357 11.00 -12.64 -15.43
CA ALA A 357 11.05 -11.83 -16.65
C ALA A 357 11.11 -10.30 -16.47
N GLY A 358 12.31 -9.73 -16.27
CA GLY A 358 12.64 -8.37 -16.70
C GLY A 358 12.01 -7.18 -15.96
N VAL A 359 11.43 -7.37 -14.77
CA VAL A 359 10.87 -6.25 -13.98
C VAL A 359 11.71 -6.01 -12.72
N ASP A 360 12.50 -4.92 -12.71
CA ASP A 360 13.42 -4.57 -11.63
C ASP A 360 12.74 -3.65 -10.59
N ALA A 361 12.54 -4.19 -9.38
CA ALA A 361 11.99 -3.46 -8.24
C ALA A 361 12.85 -2.25 -7.87
N GLU A 362 14.18 -2.35 -7.96
CA GLU A 362 15.07 -1.23 -7.68
C GLU A 362 14.92 -0.12 -8.72
N GLN A 363 14.86 -0.47 -10.01
CA GLN A 363 14.62 0.49 -11.08
C GLN A 363 13.30 1.23 -10.86
N GLN A 364 12.23 0.52 -10.52
CA GLN A 364 10.93 1.16 -10.25
C GLN A 364 10.97 2.06 -9.01
N ALA A 365 11.57 1.61 -7.91
CA ALA A 365 11.70 2.39 -6.69
C ALA A 365 12.48 3.70 -6.95
N ARG A 366 13.54 3.64 -7.77
CA ARG A 366 14.31 4.81 -8.21
C ARG A 366 13.52 5.74 -9.13
N ALA A 367 12.74 5.19 -10.07
CA ALA A 367 11.87 5.99 -10.93
C ALA A 367 10.80 6.74 -10.12
N MET A 368 10.18 6.08 -9.14
CA MET A 368 9.22 6.67 -8.22
C MET A 368 9.85 7.76 -7.35
N MET A 369 11.06 7.52 -6.81
CA MET A 369 11.81 8.53 -6.08
C MET A 369 12.17 9.73 -6.97
N HIS A 370 12.58 9.51 -8.23
CA HIS A 370 12.90 10.58 -9.17
C HIS A 370 11.68 11.47 -9.45
N TYR A 371 10.50 10.86 -9.65
CA TYR A 371 9.25 11.59 -9.74
C TYR A 371 8.97 12.42 -8.48
N ALA A 372 9.07 11.82 -7.29
CA ALA A 372 8.81 12.48 -6.01
C ALA A 372 9.78 13.64 -5.73
N MET A 373 11.04 13.52 -6.16
CA MET A 373 12.06 14.56 -6.05
C MET A 373 11.76 15.79 -6.90
N SER A 374 11.14 15.58 -8.06
CA SER A 374 10.73 16.66 -8.98
C SER A 374 9.43 17.35 -8.53
N ASN A 375 8.72 16.76 -7.56
CA ASN A 375 7.39 17.18 -7.10
C ASN A 375 7.33 17.37 -5.57
N ARG A 376 8.38 17.93 -4.97
CA ARG A 376 8.45 18.15 -3.51
C ARG A 376 7.32 19.09 -3.05
N ILE A 377 6.67 18.74 -1.95
CA ILE A 377 5.62 19.56 -1.31
C ILE A 377 6.03 19.85 0.14
N GLY A 378 5.92 21.09 0.59
CA GLY A 378 5.88 21.51 2.00
C GLY A 378 7.18 21.34 2.80
N THR A 379 7.61 20.10 3.07
CA THR A 379 8.73 19.76 3.98
C THR A 379 10.10 19.78 3.29
N GLY A 380 10.13 19.89 1.96
CA GLY A 380 11.35 19.80 1.15
C GLY A 380 11.89 18.38 0.97
N ALA A 381 11.34 17.38 1.67
CA ALA A 381 11.67 15.97 1.49
C ALA A 381 10.79 15.34 0.38
N PRO A 382 11.34 14.43 -0.45
CA PRO A 382 10.53 13.61 -1.35
C PRO A 382 9.56 12.72 -0.57
N LEU A 383 8.32 12.62 -1.05
CA LEU A 383 7.26 11.82 -0.41
C LEU A 383 7.41 10.30 -0.62
N VAL A 384 8.32 9.89 -1.51
CA VAL A 384 8.71 8.50 -1.78
C VAL A 384 10.23 8.48 -1.92
N VAL A 385 10.89 7.56 -1.22
CA VAL A 385 12.35 7.44 -1.17
C VAL A 385 12.76 5.99 -1.36
N TYR A 386 13.84 5.79 -2.09
CA TYR A 386 14.60 4.55 -2.04
C TYR A 386 16.06 4.84 -1.70
N ASP A 387 16.52 4.33 -0.56
CA ASP A 387 17.88 4.52 -0.07
C ASP A 387 18.45 3.20 0.51
N PRO A 388 19.38 2.53 -0.18
CA PRO A 388 19.93 1.26 0.29
C PRO A 388 20.82 1.41 1.54
N TYR A 389 21.29 2.61 1.87
CA TYR A 389 22.04 2.85 3.11
C TYR A 389 21.10 2.97 4.32
N GLU A 390 19.91 3.55 4.13
CA GLU A 390 18.89 3.53 5.19
C GLU A 390 18.34 2.12 5.44
N ALA A 391 18.30 1.26 4.41
CA ALA A 391 17.98 -0.16 4.62
C ALA A 391 18.92 -0.80 5.65
N ALA A 392 20.24 -0.62 5.49
CA ALA A 392 21.23 -1.11 6.43
C ALA A 392 21.08 -0.47 7.83
N HIS A 393 20.75 0.82 7.89
CA HIS A 393 20.49 1.51 9.14
C HIS A 393 19.28 0.93 9.89
N ALA A 394 18.14 0.76 9.21
CA ALA A 394 16.93 0.18 9.78
C ALA A 394 17.15 -1.25 10.29
N PHE A 395 17.88 -2.05 9.53
CA PHE A 395 18.30 -3.40 9.95
C PHE A 395 19.14 -3.38 11.23
N ASN A 396 20.17 -2.53 11.27
CA ASN A 396 21.06 -2.43 12.43
C ASN A 396 20.33 -1.93 13.67
N MET A 397 19.42 -0.96 13.54
CA MET A 397 18.58 -0.47 14.63
C MET A 397 17.68 -1.57 15.19
N THR A 398 17.04 -2.35 14.32
CA THR A 398 16.20 -3.49 14.70
C THR A 398 17.00 -4.55 15.46
N ASN A 399 18.16 -4.94 14.93
CA ASN A 399 19.05 -5.90 15.59
C ASN A 399 19.58 -5.40 16.93
N ALA A 400 19.94 -4.12 17.03
CA ALA A 400 20.42 -3.53 18.27
C ALA A 400 19.32 -3.54 19.35
N ALA A 401 18.09 -3.17 18.98
CA ALA A 401 16.95 -3.19 19.90
C ALA A 401 16.68 -4.61 20.43
N LEU A 402 16.61 -5.60 19.52
CA LEU A 402 16.40 -7.00 19.92
C LEU A 402 17.51 -7.51 20.84
N ARG A 403 18.78 -7.23 20.53
CA ARG A 403 19.92 -7.63 21.39
C ARG A 403 19.88 -6.97 22.76
N ASN A 404 19.54 -5.68 22.83
CA ASN A 404 19.53 -4.91 24.08
C ASN A 404 18.34 -5.24 24.98
N ALA A 405 17.26 -5.80 24.44
CA ALA A 405 16.12 -6.28 25.23
C ALA A 405 16.51 -7.31 26.31
N ALA A 406 17.66 -7.98 26.16
CA ALA A 406 18.22 -8.92 27.15
C ALA A 406 18.67 -8.27 28.47
N VAL A 407 18.97 -6.98 28.46
CA VAL A 407 19.60 -6.29 29.61
C VAL A 407 18.54 -5.63 30.52
N SER A 408 17.34 -5.36 30.02
CA SER A 408 16.29 -4.62 30.75
C SER A 408 15.30 -5.51 31.52
N THR A 409 15.46 -6.83 31.48
CA THR A 409 14.65 -7.82 32.22
C THR A 409 15.35 -8.41 33.45
N ARG A 410 16.52 -7.89 33.83
CA ARG A 410 17.16 -8.05 35.14
C ARG A 410 17.08 -6.73 35.90
#